data_AF-A0A1S3QWR1-F1
#
_entry.id   AF-A0A1S3QWR1-F1
#
_cell.length_a   1.000
_cell.length_b   1.000
_cell.length_c   1.000
_cell.angle_alpha   90.00
_cell.angle_beta   90.00
_cell.angle_gamma   90.00
#
_symmetry.space_group_name_H-M   'P 1'
#
loop_
_entity.id
_entity.type
_entity.pdbx_description
1 polymer ?
#
loop_
_entity_poly.entity_id
_entity_poly.type
_entity_poly.pdbx_seq_one_letter_code
_entity_poly.pdbx_strand_id
1 'polypeptide(L)'
;MTMLKLKRLCKFCEVESTSCTGTGSCMTNCSITSICPHPEDVCVSIWRKKDDNVTIDTRCHNPAHKLHGLVLEDYNNSKCEMRERNDMGSQFFICSCSEEECNDHLFFPP
;
A
#
# COMPACT_ATOMS: atom_id res chain seq x y z
N MET A 1 -6.95 24.70 -19.62
CA MET A 1 -7.98 24.27 -18.66
C MET A 1 -7.28 23.36 -17.65
N THR A 2 -6.96 23.87 -16.46
CA THR A 2 -6.29 23.08 -15.43
C THR A 2 -7.35 22.22 -14.74
N MET A 3 -7.35 20.91 -15.01
CA MET A 3 -8.19 19.96 -14.28
C MET A 3 -7.73 19.98 -12.81
N LEU A 4 -8.58 20.43 -11.90
CA LEU A 4 -8.35 20.27 -10.46
C LEU A 4 -8.46 18.78 -10.15
N LYS A 5 -7.33 18.13 -9.91
CA LYS A 5 -7.30 16.73 -9.52
C LYS A 5 -7.55 16.65 -8.01
N LEU A 6 -8.59 15.91 -7.63
CA LEU A 6 -8.97 15.74 -6.22
C LEU A 6 -7.89 14.94 -5.48
N LYS A 7 -7.59 15.35 -4.25
CA LYS A 7 -6.69 14.60 -3.36
C LYS A 7 -7.36 13.29 -2.96
N ARG A 8 -6.57 12.21 -2.89
CA ARG A 8 -7.04 10.88 -2.53
C ARG A 8 -7.21 10.73 -1.01
N LEU A 9 -8.09 9.81 -0.61
CA LEU A 9 -8.20 9.32 0.76
C LEU A 9 -7.55 7.94 0.83
N CYS A 10 -6.64 7.73 1.78
CA CYS A 10 -5.97 6.45 1.98
C CYS A 10 -5.89 6.11 3.47
N LYS A 11 -5.74 4.82 3.79
CA LYS A 11 -5.28 4.42 5.12
C LYS A 11 -3.85 4.90 5.35
N PHE A 12 -3.57 5.46 6.52
CA PHE A 12 -2.29 6.06 6.87
C PHE A 12 -1.97 5.84 8.36
N CYS A 13 -1.65 4.61 8.73
CA CYS A 13 -1.22 4.24 10.09
C CYS A 13 0.29 4.04 10.21
N GLU A 14 1.06 4.31 9.14
CA GLU A 14 2.47 3.93 9.06
C GLU A 14 2.64 2.44 9.36
N VAL A 15 3.69 2.03 10.06
CA VAL A 15 4.02 0.62 10.34
C VAL A 15 3.28 0.13 11.59
N GLU A 16 2.41 -0.86 11.42
CA GLU A 16 1.71 -1.55 12.51
C GLU A 16 1.91 -3.07 12.45
N SER A 17 1.88 -3.74 13.61
CA SER A 17 1.84 -5.21 13.68
C SER A 17 0.50 -5.74 13.17
N THR A 18 0.51 -6.88 12.48
CA THR A 18 -0.72 -7.47 11.92
C THR A 18 -0.81 -8.98 12.12
N SER A 19 -2.03 -9.50 12.08
CA SER A 19 -2.33 -10.94 11.97
C SER A 19 -2.47 -11.41 10.51
N CYS A 20 -2.37 -10.51 9.53
CA CYS A 20 -2.44 -10.90 8.12
C CYS A 20 -1.27 -11.81 7.74
N THR A 21 -1.57 -12.98 7.18
CA THR A 21 -0.58 -14.05 6.92
C THR A 21 0.19 -13.91 5.62
N GLY A 22 -0.17 -12.95 4.76
CA GLY A 22 0.43 -12.79 3.43
C GLY A 22 -0.14 -13.72 2.36
N THR A 23 -1.34 -14.30 2.59
CA THR A 23 -2.00 -15.24 1.67
C THR A 23 -3.49 -14.94 1.56
N GLY A 24 -4.10 -15.12 0.40
CA GLY A 24 -5.53 -14.89 0.21
C GLY A 24 -5.87 -13.40 0.24
N SER A 25 -6.65 -12.95 1.23
CA SER A 25 -6.92 -11.51 1.42
C SER A 25 -7.13 -11.17 2.88
N CYS A 26 -6.81 -9.93 3.27
CA CYS A 26 -6.95 -9.47 4.65
C CYS A 26 -7.21 -7.95 4.71
N MET A 27 -7.78 -7.48 5.81
CA MET A 27 -7.86 -6.05 6.12
C MET A 27 -6.62 -5.58 6.86
N THR A 28 -6.22 -4.32 6.65
CA THR A 28 -5.10 -3.73 7.42
C THR A 28 -5.45 -3.51 8.88
N ASN A 29 -6.74 -3.31 9.18
CA ASN A 29 -7.26 -2.86 10.48
C ASN A 29 -6.74 -1.47 10.90
N CYS A 30 -6.19 -0.70 9.95
CA CYS A 30 -5.84 0.69 10.18
C CYS A 30 -7.10 1.55 10.36
N SER A 31 -7.18 2.23 11.50
CA SER A 31 -8.33 3.09 11.84
C SER A 31 -8.21 4.53 11.34
N ILE A 32 -7.05 4.90 10.75
CA ILE A 32 -6.74 6.27 10.34
C ILE A 32 -6.89 6.41 8.83
N THR A 33 -7.83 7.26 8.42
CA THR A 33 -7.98 7.72 7.04
C THR A 33 -7.42 9.12 6.91
N SER A 34 -6.54 9.35 5.94
CA SER A 34 -5.93 10.65 5.68
C SER A 34 -6.14 11.11 4.25
N ILE A 35 -6.30 12.42 4.08
CA ILE A 35 -6.23 13.08 2.77
C ILE A 35 -4.76 13.14 2.36
N CYS A 36 -4.42 12.60 1.18
CA CYS A 36 -3.05 12.61 0.71
C CYS A 36 -2.53 14.04 0.45
N PRO A 37 -1.26 14.34 0.76
CA PRO A 37 -0.69 15.67 0.60
C PRO A 37 -0.80 16.22 -0.82
N HIS A 38 -0.59 15.38 -1.84
CA HIS A 38 -0.58 15.77 -3.25
C HIS A 38 -1.67 15.03 -4.06
N PRO A 39 -2.20 15.68 -5.12
CA PRO A 39 -3.20 15.06 -5.99
C PRO A 39 -2.66 13.89 -6.83
N GLU A 40 -1.34 13.78 -6.92
CA GLU A 40 -0.66 12.70 -7.63
C GLU A 40 -0.31 11.52 -6.72
N ASP A 41 -0.55 11.66 -5.42
CA ASP A 41 -0.34 10.57 -4.48
C ASP A 41 -1.40 9.48 -4.69
N VAL A 42 -0.96 8.24 -4.53
CA VAL A 42 -1.78 7.04 -4.54
C VAL A 42 -1.69 6.34 -3.19
N CYS A 43 -2.62 5.43 -2.93
CA CYS A 43 -2.59 4.63 -1.72
C CYS A 43 -1.60 3.48 -1.88
N VAL A 44 -0.83 3.21 -0.83
CA VAL A 44 0.15 2.12 -0.79
C VAL A 44 -0.05 1.32 0.49
N SER A 45 0.09 0.01 0.36
CA SER A 45 0.26 -0.91 1.48
C SER A 45 1.48 -1.79 1.26
N ILE A 46 2.30 -1.94 2.29
CA ILE A 46 3.45 -2.82 2.31
C ILE A 46 3.25 -3.84 3.41
N TRP A 47 3.29 -5.12 3.07
CA TRP A 47 3.29 -6.22 4.03
C TRP A 47 4.71 -6.78 4.14
N ARG A 48 5.20 -6.96 5.36
CA ARG A 48 6.53 -7.52 5.62
C ARG A 48 6.45 -8.61 6.67
N LYS A 49 7.18 -9.68 6.45
CA LYS A 49 7.46 -10.68 7.47
C LYS A 49 8.95 -10.91 7.61
N LYS A 50 9.46 -10.67 8.81
CA LYS A 50 10.82 -10.99 9.22
C LYS A 50 10.74 -11.84 10.48
N ASP A 51 11.22 -13.08 10.37
CA ASP A 51 11.06 -14.10 11.41
C ASP A 51 9.58 -14.26 11.79
N ASP A 52 9.24 -14.06 13.08
CA ASP A 52 7.87 -14.12 13.60
C ASP A 52 7.16 -12.74 13.61
N ASN A 53 7.85 -11.67 13.24
CA ASN A 53 7.28 -10.32 13.21
C ASN A 53 6.66 -10.02 11.84
N VAL A 54 5.35 -9.79 11.83
CA VAL A 54 4.59 -9.43 10.63
C VAL A 54 4.01 -8.04 10.80
N THR A 55 4.29 -7.18 9.83
CA THR A 55 3.87 -5.77 9.84
C THR A 55 3.18 -5.38 8.55
N ILE A 56 2.20 -4.48 8.65
CA ILE A 56 1.64 -3.74 7.52
C ILE A 56 2.00 -2.28 7.66
N ASP A 57 2.29 -1.65 6.54
CA ASP A 57 2.63 -0.24 6.44
C ASP A 57 1.73 0.44 5.41
N THR A 58 0.85 1.33 5.88
CA THR A 58 -0.15 2.04 5.06
C THR A 58 0.22 3.51 4.94
N ARG A 59 0.26 4.02 3.71
CA ARG A 59 0.69 5.41 3.42
C ARG A 59 0.18 5.93 2.08
N CYS A 60 0.18 7.25 1.94
CA CYS A 60 0.13 7.93 0.64
C CYS A 60 1.53 7.98 0.04
N HIS A 61 1.66 7.82 -1.28
CA HIS A 61 2.94 7.95 -1.96
C HIS A 61 2.79 8.45 -3.40
N ASN A 62 3.71 9.30 -3.85
CA ASN A 62 3.75 9.77 -5.23
C ASN A 62 4.46 8.72 -6.12
N PRO A 63 3.78 8.09 -7.10
CA PRO A 63 4.35 7.03 -7.93
C PRO A 63 5.51 7.49 -8.83
N ALA A 64 5.71 8.80 -9.01
CA ALA A 64 6.88 9.35 -9.71
C ALA A 64 8.19 9.18 -8.91
N HIS A 65 8.11 8.89 -7.61
CA HIS A 65 9.25 8.65 -6.73
C HIS A 65 9.40 7.16 -6.43
N LYS A 66 10.64 6.69 -6.35
CA LYS A 66 10.92 5.31 -5.94
C LYS A 66 10.56 5.10 -4.46
N LEU A 67 9.93 3.98 -4.15
CA LEU A 67 9.64 3.54 -2.79
C LEU A 67 10.42 2.26 -2.51
N HIS A 68 11.30 2.27 -1.50
CA HIS A 68 12.26 1.18 -1.25
C HIS A 68 13.10 0.81 -2.48
N GLY A 69 13.45 1.81 -3.31
CA GLY A 69 14.19 1.61 -4.56
C GLY A 69 13.35 1.07 -5.73
N LEU A 70 12.07 0.75 -5.49
CA LEU A 70 11.14 0.20 -6.48
C LEU A 70 10.32 1.30 -7.15
N VAL A 71 10.00 1.10 -8.42
CA VAL A 71 8.97 1.87 -9.11
C VAL A 71 7.63 1.17 -8.88
N LEU A 72 6.60 1.92 -8.49
CA LEU A 72 5.24 1.41 -8.39
C LEU A 72 4.65 1.39 -9.80
N GLU A 73 4.32 0.19 -10.31
CA GLU A 73 3.72 0.03 -11.65
C GLU A 73 2.20 -0.17 -11.59
N ASP A 74 1.70 -0.48 -10.40
CA ASP A 74 0.32 -0.87 -10.09
C ASP A 74 -0.53 0.30 -9.58
N TYR A 75 -0.01 1.53 -9.59
CA TYR A 75 -0.68 2.69 -8.99
C TYR A 75 -2.03 3.03 -9.61
N ASN A 76 -2.29 2.59 -10.84
CA ASN A 76 -3.58 2.75 -11.54
C ASN A 76 -4.60 1.64 -11.21
N ASN A 77 -4.23 0.65 -10.38
CA ASN A 77 -5.16 -0.40 -9.97
C ASN A 77 -6.26 0.17 -9.08
N SER A 78 -7.45 -0.45 -9.16
CA SER A 78 -8.56 -0.15 -8.26
C SER A 78 -8.45 -0.87 -6.92
N LYS A 79 -7.70 -1.97 -6.86
CA LYS A 79 -7.48 -2.80 -5.67
C LYS A 79 -6.00 -2.93 -5.36
N CYS A 80 -5.68 -3.07 -4.08
CA CYS A 80 -4.31 -3.29 -3.62
C CYS A 80 -3.93 -4.78 -3.78
N GLU A 81 -3.45 -5.13 -4.97
CA GLU A 81 -2.97 -6.47 -5.31
C GLU A 81 -1.49 -6.60 -4.95
N MET A 82 -1.22 -7.27 -3.84
CA MET A 82 0.10 -7.47 -3.26
C MET A 82 1.01 -8.24 -4.22
N ARG A 83 2.18 -7.65 -4.50
CA ARG A 83 3.22 -8.28 -5.31
C ARG A 83 4.47 -8.52 -4.49
N GLU A 84 4.99 -9.73 -4.54
CA GLU A 84 6.23 -10.11 -3.86
C GLU A 84 7.44 -9.37 -4.48
N ARG A 85 8.44 -9.06 -3.65
CA ARG A 85 9.72 -8.47 -4.05
C ARG A 85 10.86 -9.24 -3.38
N ASN A 86 11.60 -10.01 -4.17
CA ASN A 86 12.51 -11.07 -3.67
C ASN A 86 13.88 -10.59 -3.12
N ASP A 87 14.10 -9.28 -2.94
CA ASP A 87 15.46 -8.74 -2.72
C ASP A 87 15.67 -7.99 -1.38
N MET A 88 14.83 -8.20 -0.36
CA MET A 88 14.93 -7.45 0.91
C MET A 88 15.35 -8.25 2.15
N GLY A 89 15.78 -9.52 2.00
CA GLY A 89 16.17 -10.37 3.13
C GLY A 89 15.02 -10.71 4.09
N SER A 90 13.77 -10.48 3.67
CA SER A 90 12.51 -10.74 4.37
C SER A 90 11.42 -11.00 3.32
N GLN A 91 10.35 -11.70 3.67
CA GLN A 91 9.17 -11.73 2.78
C GLN A 91 8.59 -10.32 2.72
N PHE A 92 8.52 -9.77 1.52
CA PHE A 92 8.13 -8.39 1.29
C PHE A 92 7.13 -8.35 0.15
N PHE A 93 5.95 -7.81 0.45
CA PHE A 93 4.91 -7.56 -0.52
C PHE A 93 4.56 -6.08 -0.51
N ILE A 94 4.29 -5.54 -1.70
CA ILE A 94 3.87 -4.16 -1.87
C ILE A 94 2.76 -4.11 -2.91
N CYS A 95 1.79 -3.25 -2.66
CA CYS A 95 0.78 -2.88 -3.65
C CYS A 95 0.52 -1.39 -3.62
N SER A 96 0.05 -0.87 -4.74
CA SER A 96 -0.49 0.49 -4.86
C SER A 96 -1.81 0.50 -5.62
N CYS A 97 -2.64 1.51 -5.36
CA CYS A 97 -3.96 1.65 -5.97
C CYS A 97 -4.50 3.10 -5.84
N SER A 98 -5.50 3.44 -6.67
CA SER A 98 -6.00 4.82 -6.86
C SER A 98 -7.42 5.09 -6.35
N GLU A 99 -8.16 4.07 -5.90
CA GLU A 99 -9.49 4.27 -5.31
C GLU A 99 -9.41 4.72 -3.83
N GLU A 100 -10.47 5.30 -3.30
CA GLU A 100 -10.49 5.74 -1.90
C GLU A 100 -10.33 4.55 -0.95
N GLU A 101 -9.40 4.67 -0.01
CA GLU A 101 -9.07 3.66 1.01
C GLU A 101 -8.75 2.27 0.43
N CYS A 102 -8.40 2.19 -0.84
CA CYS A 102 -8.19 0.92 -1.54
C CYS A 102 -7.04 0.08 -0.94
N ASN A 103 -6.15 0.72 -0.18
CA ASN A 103 -5.05 0.08 0.52
C ASN A 103 -5.46 -0.57 1.86
N ASP A 104 -6.74 -0.55 2.24
CA ASP A 104 -7.24 -1.24 3.43
C ASP A 104 -7.50 -2.74 3.19
N HIS A 105 -8.02 -3.13 2.02
CA HIS A 105 -8.23 -4.53 1.67
C HIS A 105 -7.11 -5.03 0.77
N LEU A 106 -6.28 -5.92 1.31
CA LEU A 106 -5.10 -6.46 0.65
C LEU A 106 -5.43 -7.80 -0.02
N PHE A 107 -5.04 -7.95 -1.28
CA PHE A 107 -5.23 -9.19 -2.04
C PHE A 107 -3.86 -9.79 -2.37
N PHE A 108 -3.63 -11.04 -1.96
CA PHE A 108 -2.42 -11.81 -2.24
C PHE A 108 -2.74 -12.86 -3.31
N PRO A 109 -2.66 -12.52 -4.60
CA PRO A 109 -2.88 -13.46 -5.69
C PRO A 109 -1.85 -14.61 -5.64
N PRO A 110 -2.23 -15.81 -6.13
CA PRO A 110 -1.36 -16.98 -6.17
C PRO A 110 -0.19 -16.84 -7.15
#